data_AF-A0A848FQP9-F1
#
_entry.id   AF-A0A848FQP9-F1
#
_cell.length_a   1.000
_cell.length_b   1.000
_cell.length_c   1.000
_cell.angle_alpha   90.00
_cell.angle_beta   90.00
_cell.angle_gamma   90.00
#
_symmetry.space_group_name_H-M   'P 1'
#
loop_
_entity.id
_entity.type
_entity.pdbx_description
1 polymer ?
#
loop_
_entity_poly.entity_id
_entity_poly.type
_entity_poly.pdbx_seq_one_letter_code
_entity_poly.pdbx_strand_id
1 'polypeptide(L)' 'MSNVETYHQDAIKALETGMLNEKQKQFVESIRSFDKKQLKKLPLAQFKWMKEIAKLVSKPHPGAGSVD' A
#
# COMPACT_ATOMS: atom_id res chain seq x y z
N MET A 1 6.60 -4.04 14.77
CA MET A 1 6.35 -4.10 13.31
C MET A 1 7.32 -3.19 12.60
N SER A 2 7.95 -3.62 11.50
CA SER A 2 8.73 -2.69 10.67
C SER A 2 7.77 -1.94 9.73
N ASN A 3 8.02 -0.64 9.47
CA ASN A 3 7.15 0.19 8.61
C ASN A 3 6.82 -0.48 7.26
N VAL A 4 7.74 -1.29 6.71
CA VAL A 4 7.54 -2.09 5.49
C VAL A 4 6.42 -3.13 5.59
N GLU A 5 6.29 -3.83 6.71
CA GLU A 5 5.21 -4.83 6.92
C GLU A 5 3.86 -4.14 7.04
N THR A 6 3.82 -2.99 7.72
CA THR A 6 2.61 -2.18 7.83
C THR A 6 2.15 -1.70 6.44
N TYR A 7 3.06 -1.11 5.65
CA TYR A 7 2.73 -0.70 4.27
C TYR A 7 2.28 -1.86 3.39
N HIS A 8 2.87 -3.05 3.56
CA HIS A 8 2.46 -4.23 2.81
C HIS A 8 1.03 -4.68 3.18
N GLN A 9 0.72 -4.74 4.48
CA GLN A 9 -0.62 -5.08 4.97
C GLN A 9 -1.67 -4.05 4.54
N ASP A 10 -1.37 -2.75 4.66
CA ASP A 10 -2.25 -1.69 4.16
C ASP A 10 -2.44 -1.81 2.64
N ALA A 11 -1.38 -2.11 1.87
CA ALA A 11 -1.52 -2.29 0.43
C ALA A 11 -2.42 -3.47 0.06
N ILE A 12 -2.30 -4.61 0.76
CA ILE A 12 -3.21 -5.76 0.59
C ILE A 12 -4.65 -5.35 0.94
N LYS A 13 -4.84 -4.62 2.02
CA LYS A 13 -6.17 -4.13 2.40
C LYS A 13 -6.76 -3.22 1.32
N ALA A 14 -5.96 -2.36 0.69
CA ALA A 14 -6.38 -1.51 -0.42
C ALA A 14 -6.87 -2.32 -1.63
N LEU A 15 -6.20 -3.45 -1.91
CA LEU A 15 -6.59 -4.39 -2.96
C LEU A 15 -7.96 -5.00 -2.64
N GLU A 16 -8.17 -5.44 -1.39
CA GLU A 16 -9.42 -6.04 -0.93
C GLU A 16 -10.59 -5.05 -0.90
N THR A 17 -10.34 -3.76 -0.60
CA THR A 17 -11.38 -2.72 -0.67
C THR A 17 -11.73 -2.30 -2.09
N GLY A 18 -11.00 -2.78 -3.10
CA GLY A 18 -11.25 -2.43 -4.50
C GLY A 18 -10.86 -0.99 -4.87
N MET A 19 -10.17 -0.27 -4.00
CA MET A 19 -9.75 1.13 -4.21
C MET A 19 -8.56 1.28 -5.17
N LEU A 20 -7.99 0.16 -5.63
CA LEU A 20 -6.83 0.14 -6.50
C LEU A 20 -7.17 0.10 -7.99
N ASN A 21 -6.39 0.84 -8.77
CA ASN A 21 -6.38 0.71 -10.22
C ASN A 21 -5.70 -0.60 -10.67
N GLU A 22 -5.95 -1.05 -11.89
CA GLU A 22 -5.44 -2.32 -12.42
C GLU A 22 -3.92 -2.50 -12.24
N LYS A 23 -3.12 -1.48 -12.57
CA LYS A 23 -1.65 -1.50 -12.34
C LYS A 23 -1.27 -1.68 -10.87
N GLN A 24 -1.99 -1.02 -9.97
CA GLN A 24 -1.75 -1.12 -8.53
C GLN A 24 -2.17 -2.48 -8.00
N LYS A 25 -3.30 -3.02 -8.49
CA LYS A 25 -3.76 -4.37 -8.17
C LYS A 25 -2.72 -5.41 -8.55
N GLN A 26 -2.25 -5.39 -9.79
CA GLN A 26 -1.22 -6.32 -10.27
C GLN A 26 0.07 -6.23 -9.44
N PHE A 27 0.47 -5.02 -9.06
CA PHE A 27 1.63 -4.84 -8.20
C PHE A 27 1.43 -5.45 -6.80
N VAL A 28 0.33 -5.12 -6.14
CA VAL A 28 0.02 -5.64 -4.80
C VAL A 28 -0.14 -7.15 -4.82
N GLU A 29 -0.81 -7.70 -5.84
CA GLU A 29 -0.90 -9.16 -6.02
C GLU A 29 0.46 -9.81 -6.21
N SER A 30 1.35 -9.18 -6.98
CA SER A 30 2.69 -9.70 -7.19
C SER A 30 3.53 -9.73 -5.90
N ILE A 31 3.35 -8.76 -5.00
CA ILE A 31 4.05 -8.72 -3.70
C ILE A 31 3.27 -9.37 -2.55
N ARG A 32 2.00 -9.76 -2.74
CA ARG A 32 1.13 -10.31 -1.67
C ARG A 32 1.75 -11.53 -0.97
N SER A 33 2.45 -12.35 -1.75
CA SER A 33 3.14 -13.56 -1.26
C SER A 33 4.57 -13.28 -0.79
N PHE A 34 5.02 -12.01 -0.76
CA PHE A 34 6.38 -11.68 -0.37
C PHE A 34 6.54 -11.69 1.14
N ASP A 35 7.64 -12.31 1.56
CA ASP A 35 8.05 -12.33 2.95
C ASP A 35 8.80 -11.05 3.35
N LYS A 36 8.94 -10.79 4.65
CA LYS A 36 9.58 -9.57 5.17
C LYS A 36 10.96 -9.30 4.56
N LYS A 37 11.74 -10.36 4.32
CA LYS A 37 13.08 -10.28 3.70
C LYS A 37 13.00 -9.83 2.24
N GLN A 38 11.99 -10.28 1.49
CA GLN A 38 11.77 -9.91 0.09
C GLN A 38 11.27 -8.47 -0.02
N LEU A 39 10.34 -8.08 0.86
CA LEU A 39 9.84 -6.70 0.92
C LEU A 39 10.96 -5.69 1.24
N LYS A 40 11.91 -6.06 2.11
CA LYS A 40 13.10 -5.23 2.40
C LYS A 40 14.09 -5.15 1.23
N LYS A 41 14.06 -6.12 0.31
CA LYS A 41 14.87 -6.14 -0.91
C LYS A 41 14.20 -5.45 -2.09
N LEU A 42 12.97 -4.94 -1.93
CA LEU A 42 12.29 -4.22 -3.00
C LEU A 42 13.11 -2.99 -3.42
N PRO A 43 13.17 -2.70 -4.72
CA PRO A 43 13.75 -1.46 -5.23
C PRO A 43 13.08 -0.26 -4.56
N LEU A 44 13.84 0.82 -4.33
CA LEU A 44 13.32 2.04 -3.72
C LEU A 44 12.08 2.59 -4.44
N ALA A 45 12.02 2.45 -5.77
CA ALA A 45 10.87 2.83 -6.58
C ALA A 45 9.62 2.01 -6.22
N GLN A 46 9.73 0.68 -6.12
CA GLN A 46 8.61 -0.19 -5.75
C GLN A 46 8.22 -0.03 -4.29
N PHE A 47 9.18 0.20 -3.40
CA PHE A 47 8.89 0.53 -2.00
C PHE A 47 8.11 1.85 -1.87
N LYS A 48 8.52 2.90 -2.61
CA LYS A 48 7.74 4.15 -2.71
C LYS A 48 6.34 3.88 -3.22
N TRP A 49 6.20 3.04 -4.23
CA TRP A 49 4.91 2.74 -4.84
C TRP A 49 3.98 1.97 -3.89
N MET A 50 4.49 0.97 -3.16
CA MET A 50 3.77 0.29 -2.08
C MET A 50 3.32 1.27 -1.00
N LYS A 51 4.20 2.19 -0.59
CA LYS A 51 3.87 3.23 0.40
C LYS A 51 2.77 4.17 -0.09
N GLU A 52 2.78 4.56 -1.36
CA GLU A 52 1.73 5.40 -1.96
C GLU A 52 0.38 4.67 -1.98
N ILE A 53 0.37 3.37 -2.29
CA ILE A 53 -0.82 2.53 -2.24
C ILE A 53 -1.33 2.40 -0.79
N ALA A 54 -0.45 2.13 0.17
CA ALA A 54 -0.81 2.01 1.59
C ALA A 54 -1.46 3.29 2.14
N LYS A 55 -1.02 4.47 1.69
CA LYS A 55 -1.63 5.76 2.07
C LYS A 55 -3.09 5.89 1.64
N LEU A 56 -3.54 5.15 0.62
CA LEU A 56 -4.94 5.19 0.17
C LEU A 56 -5.89 4.62 1.23
N VAL A 57 -5.39 3.70 2.06
CA VAL A 57 -6.17 3.06 3.12
C VAL A 57 -5.96 3.74 4.47
N SER A 58 -4.74 4.27 4.69
CA SER A 58 -4.37 4.98 5.92
C SER A 58 -4.95 6.40 6.01
N LYS A 59 -5.38 6.99 4.90
CA LYS A 59 -6.15 8.24 4.91
C LYS A 59 -7.65 7.93 4.92
N PRO A 60 -8.43 8.31 5.94
CA PRO A 60 -9.74 8.86 5.63
C PRO A 60 -9.46 10.03 4.67
N HIS A 61 -10.09 9.97 3.49
CA HIS A 61 -10.15 11.05 2.52
C HIS A 61 -9.96 12.44 3.18
N PRO A 62 -8.89 13.22 2.91
CA PRO A 62 -8.85 14.64 3.28
C PRO A 62 -9.75 15.39 2.31
N GLY A 63 -11.05 15.21 2.49
CA GLY A 63 -12.13 15.79 1.69
C GLY A 63 -13.46 15.81 2.42
N ALA A 64 -13.45 15.51 3.73
CA ALA A 64 -14.57 15.75 4.63
C ALA A 64 -14.02 16.30 5.94
N GLY A 65 -14.14 17.61 6.15
CA GLY A 65 -13.93 18.25 7.45
C GLY A 65 -12.68 19.13 7.53
N SER A 66 -12.77 20.33 6.98
CA SER A 66 -12.34 21.55 7.68
C SER A 66 -13.25 22.66 7.17
N VAL A 67 -14.39 22.80 7.84
CA VAL A 67 -15.12 24.06 7.88
C VAL A 67 -14.52 24.82 9.07
N ASP A 68 -13.92 25.96 8.79
CA ASP A 68 -13.70 27.05 9.76
C ASP A 68 -14.58 28.21 9.28
#